data_AF-A0A5S9AVE2-F1
#
_entry.id   AF-A0A5S9AVE2-F1
#
_cell.length_a   1.000
_cell.length_b   1.000
_cell.length_c   1.000
_cell.angle_alpha   90.00
_cell.angle_beta   90.00
_cell.angle_gamma   90.00
#
_symmetry.space_group_name_H-M   'P 1'
#
loop_
_entity.id
_entity.type
_entity.pdbx_description
1 polymer ?
#
loop_
_entity_poly.entity_id
_entity_poly.type
_entity_poly.pdbx_seq_one_letter_code
_entity_poly.pdbx_strand_id
1 'polypeptide(L)'
;MGKQLVIHISIVGGQAHDYTVEGFKAMVEQYPSETRFVVWLNPYWGAVESDQGVPFEESEAYLMNKDKVDALIRLPTLKKELHGQDFADMLENYKTFDEAIEDKSLSIMVRQRLKQVRALVFEQLDLATVI
;
A
#
# COMPACT_ATOMS: atom_id res chain seq x y z
N MET A 1 6.11 -5.43 30.72
CA MET A 1 5.25 -4.95 29.62
C MET A 1 5.80 -5.52 28.32
N GLY A 2 4.98 -6.27 27.58
CA GLY A 2 5.37 -6.81 26.27
C GLY A 2 5.29 -5.73 25.18
N LYS A 3 6.06 -5.89 24.10
CA LYS A 3 5.91 -5.09 22.89
C LYS A 3 4.88 -5.77 21.97
N GLN A 4 4.02 -4.99 21.34
CA GLN A 4 3.12 -5.50 20.30
C GLN A 4 3.86 -5.61 18.97
N LEU A 5 3.80 -6.78 18.33
CA LEU A 5 4.31 -6.97 16.97
C LEU A 5 3.20 -6.58 15.98
N VAL A 6 3.53 -5.68 15.06
CA VAL A 6 2.66 -5.26 13.95
C VAL A 6 3.44 -5.48 12.66
N ILE A 7 2.89 -6.26 11.74
CA ILE A 7 3.51 -6.59 10.45
C ILE A 7 2.80 -5.83 9.34
N HIS A 8 3.57 -5.10 8.53
CA HIS A 8 3.05 -4.41 7.35
C HIS A 8 3.32 -5.28 6.12
N ILE A 9 2.29 -5.53 5.32
CA ILE A 9 2.38 -6.35 4.11
C ILE A 9 1.69 -5.64 2.94
N SER A 10 2.25 -5.78 1.73
CA SER A 10 1.64 -5.24 0.52
C SER A 10 0.96 -6.35 -0.28
N ILE A 11 -0.29 -6.11 -0.66
CA ILE A 11 -1.00 -6.88 -1.69
C ILE A 11 -1.02 -6.06 -2.96
N VAL A 12 -0.57 -6.64 -4.06
CA VAL A 12 -0.49 -5.95 -5.35
C VAL A 12 -1.57 -6.46 -6.30
N GLY A 13 -1.92 -5.66 -7.30
CA GLY A 13 -2.72 -6.12 -8.43
C GLY A 13 -1.92 -6.86 -9.50
N GLY A 14 -2.60 -7.30 -10.55
CA GLY A 14 -2.00 -7.93 -11.73
C GLY A 14 -1.45 -9.34 -11.47
N GLN A 15 -0.47 -9.77 -12.28
CA GLN A 15 0.03 -11.17 -12.28
C GLN A 15 0.59 -11.66 -10.94
N ALA A 16 0.95 -10.74 -10.03
CA ALA A 16 1.49 -11.07 -8.72
C ALA A 16 0.44 -11.09 -7.61
N HIS A 17 -0.84 -10.82 -7.91
CA HIS A 17 -1.91 -10.72 -6.92
C HIS A 17 -2.00 -11.98 -6.05
N ASP A 18 -2.30 -13.12 -6.66
CA ASP A 18 -2.46 -14.40 -5.96
C ASP A 18 -1.22 -14.77 -5.15
N TYR A 19 -0.02 -14.53 -5.70
CA TYR A 19 1.23 -14.77 -4.98
C TYR A 19 1.34 -13.92 -3.70
N THR A 20 0.96 -12.64 -3.75
CA THR A 20 0.96 -11.79 -2.56
C THR A 20 -0.15 -12.15 -1.56
N VAL A 21 -1.30 -12.61 -2.03
CA VAL A 21 -2.40 -13.09 -1.17
C VAL A 21 -2.01 -14.37 -0.43
N GLU A 22 -1.37 -15.32 -1.11
CA GLU A 22 -0.84 -16.52 -0.46
C GLU A 22 0.30 -16.18 0.52
N GLY A 23 1.14 -15.21 0.19
CA GLY A 23 2.14 -14.67 1.12
C GLY A 23 1.50 -14.10 2.39
N PHE A 24 0.39 -13.38 2.27
CA PHE A 24 -0.37 -12.89 3.42
C PHE A 24 -0.93 -14.03 4.28
N LYS A 25 -1.58 -15.03 3.68
CA LYS A 25 -2.11 -16.20 4.41
C LYS A 25 -0.99 -16.91 5.19
N ALA A 26 0.12 -17.20 4.52
CA ALA A 26 1.25 -17.87 5.14
C ALA A 26 1.82 -17.08 6.34
N MET A 27 1.89 -15.75 6.23
CA MET A 27 2.33 -14.89 7.34
C MET A 27 1.34 -14.91 8.50
N VAL A 28 0.04 -14.84 8.24
CA VAL A 28 -0.97 -14.84 9.30
C VAL A 28 -1.04 -16.19 10.04
N GLU A 29 -0.75 -17.29 9.35
CA GLU A 29 -0.72 -18.64 9.92
C GLU A 29 0.56 -18.92 10.74
N GLN A 30 1.70 -18.39 10.30
CA GLN A 30 3.00 -18.62 10.96
C GLN A 30 3.18 -17.83 12.25
N TYR A 31 2.50 -16.70 12.40
CA TYR A 31 2.67 -15.81 13.53
C TYR A 31 1.62 -16.03 14.63
N PRO A 32 1.96 -15.78 15.91
CA PRO A 32 1.02 -15.91 17.03
C PRO A 32 -0.25 -15.07 16.85
N SER A 33 -1.35 -15.49 17.47
CA SER A 33 -2.68 -14.84 17.40
C SER A 33 -2.66 -13.36 17.77
N GLU A 34 -1.74 -12.95 18.63
CA GLU A 34 -1.60 -11.57 19.09
C GLU A 34 -0.96 -10.68 18.03
N THR A 35 -0.30 -11.24 17.00
CA THR A 35 0.33 -10.47 15.92
C THR A 35 -0.73 -9.76 15.11
N ARG A 36 -0.53 -8.45 14.92
CA ARG A 36 -1.45 -7.62 14.14
C ARG A 36 -0.87 -7.33 12.76
N PHE A 37 -1.74 -7.17 11.79
CA PHE A 37 -1.36 -6.93 10.40
C PHE A 37 -1.93 -5.62 9.89
N VAL A 38 -1.10 -4.88 9.16
CA VAL A 38 -1.53 -3.72 8.37
C VAL A 38 -1.30 -4.08 6.91
N VAL A 39 -2.38 -4.11 6.12
CA VAL A 39 -2.32 -4.51 4.72
C VAL A 39 -2.36 -3.27 3.84
N TRP A 40 -1.39 -3.16 2.93
CA TRP A 40 -1.30 -2.11 1.93
C TRP A 40 -1.80 -2.63 0.59
N LEU A 41 -2.90 -2.09 0.10
CA LEU A 41 -3.45 -2.42 -1.22
C LEU A 41 -2.78 -1.50 -2.24
N ASN A 42 -1.94 -2.09 -3.09
CA ASN A 42 -1.07 -1.38 -4.01
C ASN A 42 -1.50 -1.63 -5.46
N PRO A 43 -2.18 -0.67 -6.12
CA PRO A 43 -2.68 -0.84 -7.47
C PRO A 43 -1.62 -0.59 -8.57
N TYR A 44 -0.32 -0.56 -8.23
CA TYR A 44 0.75 -0.21 -9.18
C TYR A 44 0.74 -1.08 -10.45
N TRP A 45 0.46 -2.37 -10.32
CA TRP A 45 0.40 -3.34 -11.43
C TRP A 45 -1.02 -3.59 -11.98
N GLY A 46 -2.02 -2.86 -11.48
CA GLY A 46 -3.43 -3.06 -11.83
C GLY A 46 -4.33 -3.05 -10.61
N ALA A 47 -5.63 -3.29 -10.81
CA ALA A 47 -6.59 -3.41 -9.71
C ALA A 47 -6.16 -4.53 -8.74
N VAL A 48 -6.36 -4.31 -7.44
CA VAL A 48 -6.00 -5.26 -6.38
C VAL A 48 -7.14 -6.26 -6.19
N GLU A 49 -7.31 -7.10 -7.21
CA GLU A 49 -8.35 -8.09 -7.34
C GLU A 49 -7.80 -9.36 -8.01
N SER A 50 -8.47 -10.48 -7.80
CA SER A 50 -8.13 -11.75 -8.46
C SER A 50 -8.41 -11.70 -9.97
N ASP A 51 -7.98 -12.71 -10.70
CA ASP A 51 -8.28 -12.86 -12.14
C ASP A 51 -9.80 -12.90 -12.44
N GLN A 52 -10.63 -13.22 -11.45
CA GLN A 52 -12.09 -13.20 -11.55
C GLN A 52 -12.71 -11.84 -11.16
N GLY A 53 -11.89 -10.83 -10.83
CA GLY A 53 -12.32 -9.50 -10.43
C GLY A 53 -12.80 -9.42 -8.97
N VAL A 54 -12.42 -10.37 -8.11
CA VAL A 54 -12.79 -10.33 -6.68
C VAL A 54 -11.80 -9.44 -5.93
N PRO A 55 -12.24 -8.33 -5.30
CA PRO A 55 -11.35 -7.49 -4.51
C PRO A 55 -10.72 -8.27 -3.34
N PHE A 56 -9.51 -7.89 -2.94
CA PHE A 56 -8.83 -8.54 -1.81
C PHE A 56 -9.70 -8.60 -0.54
N GLU A 57 -10.45 -7.54 -0.24
CA GLU A 57 -11.33 -7.49 0.95
C GLU A 57 -12.53 -8.42 0.92
N GLU A 58 -12.84 -8.98 -0.24
CA GLU A 58 -13.90 -9.97 -0.41
C GLU A 58 -13.33 -11.39 -0.56
N SER A 59 -12.00 -11.52 -0.60
CA SER A 59 -11.33 -12.82 -0.68
C SER A 59 -11.48 -13.63 0.60
N GLU A 60 -11.52 -14.96 0.47
CA GLU A 60 -11.50 -15.88 1.61
C GLU A 60 -10.27 -15.65 2.50
N ALA A 61 -9.12 -15.37 1.89
CA ALA A 61 -7.86 -15.06 2.57
C ALA A 61 -8.02 -13.93 3.59
N TYR A 62 -8.65 -12.83 3.19
CA TYR A 62 -8.93 -11.71 4.09
C TYR A 62 -10.05 -12.02 5.07
N LEU A 63 -11.18 -12.55 4.59
CA LEU A 63 -12.37 -12.77 5.44
C LEU A 63 -12.10 -13.73 6.60
N MET A 64 -11.31 -14.79 6.38
CA MET A 64 -10.92 -15.74 7.43
C MET A 64 -9.93 -15.19 8.45
N ASN A 65 -9.23 -14.09 8.13
CA ASN A 65 -8.14 -13.54 8.93
C ASN A 65 -8.36 -12.07 9.34
N LYS A 66 -9.55 -11.53 9.06
CA LYS A 66 -9.91 -10.13 9.26
C LYS A 66 -9.74 -9.67 10.71
N ASP A 67 -9.96 -10.57 11.66
CA ASP A 67 -9.79 -10.31 13.09
C ASP A 67 -8.35 -9.95 13.47
N LYS A 68 -7.35 -10.35 12.67
CA LYS A 68 -5.92 -10.05 12.85
C LYS A 68 -5.44 -8.82 12.07
N VAL A 69 -6.27 -8.26 11.20
CA VAL A 69 -5.94 -7.10 10.36
C VAL A 69 -6.44 -5.82 11.05
N ASP A 70 -5.52 -4.96 11.48
CA ASP A 70 -5.85 -3.68 12.12
C ASP A 70 -6.27 -2.62 11.11
N ALA A 71 -5.67 -2.65 9.91
CA ALA A 71 -5.96 -1.65 8.90
C ALA A 71 -5.73 -2.16 7.48
N LEU A 72 -6.52 -1.57 6.57
CA LEU A 72 -6.31 -1.64 5.13
C LEU A 72 -5.96 -0.25 4.64
N ILE A 73 -4.72 -0.06 4.17
CA ILE A 73 -4.25 1.19 3.59
C ILE A 73 -4.32 1.04 2.08
N ARG A 74 -5.19 1.81 1.42
CA ARG A 74 -5.39 1.72 -0.02
C ARG A 74 -4.60 2.79 -0.75
N LEU A 75 -3.50 2.42 -1.38
CA LEU A 75 -2.75 3.38 -2.19
C LEU A 75 -3.62 3.89 -3.35
N PRO A 76 -3.52 5.18 -3.69
CA PRO A 76 -4.31 5.75 -4.77
C PRO A 76 -3.91 5.14 -6.12
N THR A 77 -4.90 4.92 -6.98
CA THR A 77 -4.62 4.63 -8.39
C THR A 77 -4.10 5.89 -9.07
N LEU A 78 -2.82 5.89 -9.42
CA LEU A 78 -2.18 7.02 -10.08
C LEU A 78 -2.23 6.87 -11.60
N LYS A 79 -2.44 7.97 -12.31
CA LYS A 79 -2.27 7.99 -13.77
C LYS A 79 -0.80 7.71 -14.09
N LYS A 80 -0.52 6.58 -14.74
CA LYS A 80 0.83 6.05 -14.94
C LYS A 80 1.75 7.05 -15.64
N GLU A 81 1.27 7.73 -16.67
CA GLU A 81 2.10 8.64 -17.47
C GLU A 81 2.38 9.99 -16.79
N LEU A 82 1.69 10.29 -15.68
CA LEU A 82 1.81 11.56 -14.96
C LEU A 82 2.28 11.30 -13.52
N HIS A 83 1.35 11.36 -12.55
CA HIS A 83 1.64 11.18 -11.13
C HIS A 83 2.34 9.85 -10.82
N GLY A 84 2.00 8.78 -11.56
CA GLY A 84 2.63 7.48 -11.38
C GLY A 84 4.11 7.50 -11.71
N GLN A 85 4.48 8.06 -12.87
CA GLN A 85 5.88 8.19 -13.27
C GLN A 85 6.67 9.09 -12.32
N ASP A 86 6.13 10.27 -11.99
CA ASP A 86 6.81 11.21 -11.09
C ASP A 86 7.07 10.58 -9.70
N PHE A 87 6.11 9.78 -9.19
CA PHE A 87 6.26 9.07 -7.93
C PHE A 87 7.25 7.90 -8.02
N ALA A 88 7.22 7.13 -9.10
CA ALA A 88 8.19 6.06 -9.35
C ALA A 88 9.61 6.62 -9.43
N ASP A 89 9.83 7.68 -10.22
CA ASP A 89 11.13 8.34 -10.36
C ASP A 89 11.64 8.85 -8.99
N MET A 90 10.76 9.40 -8.15
CA MET A 90 11.13 9.82 -6.79
C MET A 90 11.65 8.64 -5.96
N LEU A 91 10.94 7.51 -5.98
CA LEU A 91 11.29 6.31 -5.23
C LEU A 91 12.58 5.67 -5.75
N GLU A 92 12.77 5.60 -7.07
CA GLU A 92 13.99 5.09 -7.71
C GLU A 92 15.23 5.92 -7.37
N ASN A 93 15.04 7.22 -7.13
CA ASN A 93 16.09 8.13 -6.67
C ASN A 93 16.26 8.16 -5.13
N TYR A 94 15.59 7.25 -4.41
CA TYR A 94 15.63 7.14 -2.95
C TYR A 94 15.29 8.44 -2.20
N LYS A 95 14.41 9.26 -2.77
CA LYS A 95 13.97 10.52 -2.16
C LYS A 95 12.69 10.33 -1.35
N THR A 96 12.65 10.99 -0.21
CA THR A 96 11.40 11.29 0.48
C THR A 96 10.57 12.31 -0.30
N PHE A 97 9.28 12.41 0.01
CA PHE A 97 8.43 13.46 -0.57
C PHE A 97 9.00 14.86 -0.29
N ASP A 98 9.49 15.13 0.92
CA ASP A 98 10.01 16.45 1.28
C ASP A 98 11.25 16.80 0.46
N GLU A 99 12.21 15.87 0.33
CA GLU A 99 13.40 16.08 -0.50
C GLU A 99 13.06 16.34 -1.97
N ALA A 100 12.14 15.58 -2.55
CA ALA A 100 11.77 15.74 -3.95
C ALA A 100 10.92 17.00 -4.19
N ILE A 101 10.06 17.37 -3.24
CA ILE A 101 9.25 18.59 -3.32
C ILE A 101 10.11 19.85 -3.14
N GLU A 102 11.24 19.77 -2.44
CA GLU A 102 12.15 20.91 -2.30
C GLU A 102 13.22 20.98 -3.41
N ASP A 103 13.36 19.91 -4.20
CA ASP A 103 14.33 19.82 -5.27
C ASP A 103 14.03 20.81 -6.41
N LYS A 104 14.91 21.82 -6.53
CA LYS A 104 14.81 22.87 -7.56
C LYS A 104 15.16 22.39 -8.96
N SER A 105 15.81 21.24 -9.10
CA SER A 105 16.11 20.63 -10.41
C SER A 105 14.88 20.02 -11.07
N LEU A 106 13.88 19.62 -10.28
CA LEU A 106 12.59 19.15 -10.79
C LEU A 106 11.73 20.33 -11.27
N SER A 107 10.85 20.07 -12.23
CA SER A 107 9.90 21.10 -12.69
C SER A 107 8.86 21.42 -11.60
N ILE A 108 8.28 22.63 -11.64
CA ILE A 108 7.18 23.03 -10.74
C ILE A 108 6.02 22.02 -10.81
N MET A 109 5.71 21.51 -12.00
CA MET A 109 4.62 20.57 -12.21
C MET A 109 4.89 19.21 -11.58
N VAL A 110 6.11 18.68 -11.69
CA VAL A 110 6.53 17.43 -11.05
C VAL A 110 6.37 17.56 -9.53
N ARG A 111 6.92 18.63 -8.95
CA ARG A 111 6.78 18.90 -7.50
C ARG A 111 5.32 19.00 -7.06
N GLN A 112 4.47 19.64 -7.87
CA GLN A 112 3.04 19.77 -7.56
C GLN A 112 2.31 18.41 -7.59
N ARG A 113 2.64 17.53 -8.54
CA ARG A 113 2.07 16.18 -8.59
C ARG A 113 2.54 15.34 -7.42
N LEU A 114 3.81 15.43 -7.03
CA LEU A 114 4.32 14.75 -5.84
C LEU A 114 3.61 15.23 -4.56
N LYS A 115 3.31 16.53 -4.42
CA LYS A 115 2.48 17.05 -3.32
C LYS A 115 1.08 16.42 -3.31
N GLN A 116 0.46 16.27 -4.47
CA GLN A 116 -0.86 15.63 -4.59
C GLN A 116 -0.80 14.15 -4.21
N VAL A 117 0.20 13.41 -4.70
CA VAL A 117 0.41 12.00 -4.32
C VAL A 117 0.62 11.88 -2.82
N ARG A 118 1.47 12.71 -2.21
CA ARG A 118 1.69 12.74 -0.76
C ARG A 118 0.38 12.93 -0.01
N ALA A 119 -0.43 13.92 -0.40
CA ALA A 119 -1.71 14.19 0.25
C ALA A 119 -2.65 12.97 0.20
N LEU A 120 -2.80 12.34 -0.97
CA LEU A 120 -3.64 11.15 -1.15
C LEU A 120 -3.15 9.97 -0.31
N VAL A 121 -1.85 9.72 -0.27
CA VAL A 121 -1.28 8.62 0.54
C VAL A 121 -1.47 8.89 2.03
N PHE A 122 -1.23 10.13 2.48
CA PHE A 122 -1.31 10.48 3.90
C PHE A 122 -2.76 10.47 4.40
N GLU A 123 -3.73 10.88 3.58
CA GLU A 123 -5.15 10.74 3.90
C GLU A 123 -5.53 9.28 4.20
N GLN A 124 -4.98 8.32 3.44
CA GLN A 124 -5.22 6.89 3.68
C GLN A 124 -4.58 6.40 4.98
N LEU A 125 -3.45 6.99 5.39
CA LEU A 125 -2.81 6.68 6.67
C LEU A 125 -3.60 7.25 7.84
N ASP A 126 -4.13 8.45 7.70
CA ASP A 126 -4.96 9.08 8.73
C ASP A 126 -6.25 8.29 8.95
N LEU A 127 -6.87 7.77 7.88
CA LEU A 127 -8.05 6.90 7.96
C LEU A 127 -7.75 5.54 8.61
N ALA A 128 -6.55 5.00 8.37
CA ALA A 128 -6.10 3.74 8.98
C ALA A 128 -5.71 3.89 10.46
N THR A 129 -5.41 5.12 10.90
CA THR A 129 -5.04 5.41 12.29
C THR A 129 -6.30 5.54 13.15
N VAL A 130 -6.99 4.42 13.33
CA VAL A 130 -7.92 4.22 14.45
C VAL A 130 -7.46 2.96 15.18
N ILE A 131 -6.47 3.13 16.05
CA ILE A 131 -6.10 2.17 17.10
C ILE A 131 -6.35 2.84 18.44
#